data_AF-A0A2V5MNK6-F1
#
_entry.id   AF-A0A2V5MNK6-F1
#
_cell.length_a   1.000
_cell.length_b   1.000
_cell.length_c   1.000
_cell.angle_alpha   90.00
_cell.angle_beta   90.00
_cell.angle_gamma   90.00
#
_symmetry.space_group_name_H-M   'P 1'
#
loop_
_entity.id
_entity.type
_entity.pdbx_description
1 polymer ?
#
loop_
_entity_poly.entity_id
_entity_poly.type
_entity_poly.pdbx_seq_one_letter_code
_entity_poly.pdbx_strand_id
1 'polypeptide(L)'
;LHSDYFATLARHASAHVFNSWADMPSVSEQLALAGSRTNPEFTGARFLLSPGRKYEDAVKLFSPYDRVKEVDEEGRRAGAKLIHETVASGGGMKAFIYLNNRFEGNALETIAAMIDLAQND
;
A
#
# COMPACT_ATOMS: atom_id res chain seq x y z
N LEU A 1 -15.37 -1.60 3.99
CA LEU A 1 -15.18 -2.40 2.77
C LEU A 1 -16.07 -3.63 2.85
N HIS A 2 -16.86 -3.93 1.82
CA HIS A 2 -17.91 -4.97 1.86
C HIS A 2 -17.72 -5.99 0.73
N SER A 3 -18.23 -7.21 0.93
CA SER A 3 -18.15 -8.32 -0.05
C SER A 3 -18.74 -7.97 -1.41
N ASP A 4 -19.90 -7.31 -1.43
CA ASP A 4 -20.63 -7.01 -2.68
C ASP A 4 -19.88 -6.01 -3.56
N TYR A 5 -19.14 -5.10 -2.92
CA TYR A 5 -18.24 -4.19 -3.61
C TYR A 5 -17.10 -4.95 -4.32
N PHE A 6 -16.42 -5.86 -3.61
CA PHE A 6 -15.35 -6.67 -4.20
C PHE A 6 -15.87 -7.59 -5.31
N ALA A 7 -17.03 -8.23 -5.11
CA ALA A 7 -17.66 -9.06 -6.12
C ALA A 7 -18.02 -8.26 -7.40
N THR A 8 -18.47 -7.02 -7.23
CA THR A 8 -18.75 -6.11 -8.35
C THR A 8 -17.48 -5.79 -9.12
N LEU A 9 -16.41 -5.41 -8.43
CA LEU A 9 -15.12 -5.13 -9.07
C LEU A 9 -14.57 -6.34 -9.84
N ALA A 10 -14.61 -7.53 -9.21
CA ALA A 10 -14.14 -8.77 -9.83
C ALA A 10 -14.90 -9.13 -11.10
N ARG A 11 -16.22 -8.96 -11.09
CA ARG A 11 -17.08 -9.19 -12.28
C ARG A 11 -16.69 -8.31 -13.47
N HIS A 12 -16.18 -7.12 -13.20
CA HIS A 12 -15.77 -6.16 -14.23
C HIS A 12 -14.24 -6.11 -14.42
N ALA A 13 -13.51 -7.12 -13.93
CA ALA A 13 -12.04 -7.19 -13.99
C ALA A 13 -11.36 -5.88 -13.54
N SER A 14 -11.95 -5.20 -12.55
CA SER A 14 -11.44 -3.95 -12.00
C SER A 14 -10.64 -4.24 -10.74
N ALA A 15 -9.41 -3.75 -10.63
CA ALA A 15 -8.59 -3.94 -9.44
C ALA A 15 -9.02 -2.97 -8.32
N HIS A 16 -9.25 -3.50 -7.13
CA HIS A 16 -9.31 -2.71 -5.92
C HIS A 16 -7.93 -2.09 -5.65
N VAL A 17 -7.91 -0.79 -5.34
CA VAL A 17 -6.69 -0.10 -4.95
C VAL A 17 -6.61 -0.09 -3.43
N PHE A 18 -5.65 -0.85 -2.90
CA PHE A 18 -5.35 -0.84 -1.47
C PHE A 18 -4.82 0.53 -1.07
N ASN A 19 -5.46 1.22 -0.14
CA ASN A 19 -5.20 2.64 0.09
C ASN A 19 -4.92 2.92 1.57
N SER A 20 -3.67 3.26 1.90
CA SER A 20 -3.31 3.81 3.21
C SER A 20 -3.67 5.30 3.23
N TRP A 21 -4.75 5.62 3.93
CA TRP A 21 -5.31 6.96 4.06
C TRP A 21 -5.90 7.14 5.46
N ALA A 22 -6.06 8.39 5.89
CA ALA A 22 -6.53 8.77 7.22
C ALA A 22 -7.80 8.01 7.65
N ASP A 23 -8.81 7.97 6.77
CA ASP A 23 -10.13 7.39 7.07
C ASP A 23 -10.33 5.98 6.49
N MET A 24 -9.23 5.28 6.20
CA MET A 24 -9.27 3.90 5.69
C MET A 24 -8.67 2.94 6.72
N PRO A 25 -9.12 1.67 6.76
CA PRO A 25 -8.39 0.60 7.44
C PRO A 25 -6.94 0.53 6.93
N SER A 26 -6.04 -0.06 7.70
CA SER A 26 -4.65 -0.26 7.25
C SER A 26 -4.62 -1.12 5.98
N VAL A 27 -3.53 -1.03 5.20
CA VAL A 27 -3.40 -1.88 4.00
C VAL A 27 -3.37 -3.37 4.39
N SER A 28 -2.78 -3.71 5.54
CA SER A 28 -2.80 -5.07 6.09
C SER A 28 -4.22 -5.57 6.37
N GLU A 29 -5.05 -4.74 7.00
CA GLU A 29 -6.47 -5.06 7.25
C GLU A 29 -7.24 -5.22 5.94
N GLN A 30 -7.02 -4.35 4.96
CA GLN A 30 -7.65 -4.46 3.64
C GLN A 30 -7.26 -5.75 2.92
N LEU A 31 -5.98 -6.15 2.98
CA LEU A 31 -5.46 -7.39 2.40
C LEU A 31 -6.05 -8.64 3.05
N ALA A 32 -6.36 -8.58 4.34
CA ALA A 32 -6.97 -9.69 5.08
C ALA A 32 -8.45 -9.93 4.70
N LEU A 33 -9.11 -8.97 4.04
CA LEU A 33 -10.49 -9.13 3.61
C LEU A 33 -10.60 -10.13 2.45
N ALA A 34 -11.46 -11.13 2.62
CA ALA A 34 -11.76 -12.10 1.58
C ALA A 34 -12.30 -11.42 0.31
N GLY A 35 -11.74 -11.81 -0.84
CA GLY A 35 -12.11 -11.24 -2.14
C GLY A 35 -11.49 -9.87 -2.45
N SER A 36 -10.64 -9.31 -1.59
CA SER A 36 -9.98 -8.01 -1.82
C SER A 36 -9.07 -8.01 -3.07
N ARG A 37 -8.61 -9.18 -3.51
CA ARG A 37 -7.93 -9.40 -4.80
C ARG A 37 -8.96 -9.52 -5.93
N THR A 38 -9.36 -8.40 -6.50
CA THR A 38 -10.47 -8.35 -7.48
C THR A 38 -10.01 -8.43 -8.94
N ASN A 39 -8.71 -8.45 -9.22
CA ASN A 39 -8.19 -8.64 -10.58
C ASN A 39 -7.02 -9.65 -10.54
N PRO A 40 -6.97 -10.65 -11.44
CA PRO A 40 -5.92 -11.68 -11.43
C PRO A 40 -4.61 -11.24 -12.10
N GLU A 41 -4.64 -10.23 -12.98
CA GLU A 41 -3.50 -9.78 -13.78
C GLU A 41 -2.73 -8.61 -13.14
N PHE A 42 -3.39 -7.81 -12.29
CA PHE A 42 -2.72 -6.72 -11.61
C PHE A 42 -3.35 -6.31 -10.27
N THR A 43 -2.53 -5.68 -9.43
CA THR A 43 -2.92 -5.07 -8.17
C THR A 43 -2.43 -3.63 -8.08
N GLY A 44 -3.20 -2.77 -7.41
CA GLY A 44 -2.83 -1.37 -7.18
C GLY A 44 -2.78 -1.05 -5.68
N ALA A 45 -1.82 -0.22 -5.27
CA ALA A 45 -1.77 0.29 -3.90
C ALA A 45 -1.28 1.73 -3.82
N ARG A 46 -1.77 2.49 -2.84
CA ARG A 46 -1.39 3.87 -2.56
C ARG A 46 -1.10 4.03 -1.07
N PHE A 47 0.12 4.43 -0.75
CA PHE A 47 0.56 4.74 0.60
C PHE A 47 0.69 6.25 0.73
N LEU A 48 -0.37 6.90 1.23
CA LEU A 48 -0.48 8.36 1.25
C LEU A 48 -0.22 8.93 2.63
N LEU A 49 -0.86 8.35 3.64
CA LEU A 49 -0.80 8.71 5.06
C LEU A 49 -0.94 7.43 5.89
N SER A 50 -0.32 7.40 7.07
CA SER A 50 -0.67 6.38 8.07
C SER A 50 -2.15 6.54 8.47
N PRO A 51 -2.89 5.44 8.70
CA PRO A 51 -4.28 5.52 9.15
C PRO A 51 -4.46 6.45 10.35
N GLY A 52 -5.54 7.23 10.37
CA GLY A 52 -5.84 8.23 11.40
C GLY A 52 -5.02 9.53 11.34
N ARG A 53 -3.95 9.62 10.52
CA ARG A 53 -3.15 10.84 10.40
C ARG A 53 -3.85 11.88 9.54
N LYS A 54 -4.07 13.09 10.08
CA LYS A 54 -4.56 14.24 9.31
C LYS A 54 -3.49 14.72 8.32
N TYR A 55 -3.95 15.18 7.17
CA TYR A 55 -3.08 15.61 6.08
C TYR A 55 -2.17 16.78 6.49
N GLU A 56 -2.71 17.81 7.14
CA GLU A 56 -1.97 19.03 7.51
C GLU A 56 -0.89 18.72 8.55
N ASP A 57 -1.17 17.78 9.45
CA ASP A 57 -0.21 17.35 10.48
C ASP A 57 0.96 16.60 9.86
N ALA A 58 0.70 15.74 8.87
CA ALA A 58 1.75 15.06 8.10
C ALA A 58 2.65 16.07 7.38
N VAL A 59 2.08 17.11 6.76
CA VAL A 59 2.88 18.15 6.08
C VAL A 59 3.82 18.86 7.06
N LYS A 60 3.31 19.25 8.23
CA LYS A 60 4.11 19.93 9.26
C LYS A 60 5.22 19.04 9.81
N LEU A 61 4.91 17.77 10.07
CA LEU A 61 5.87 16.82 10.65
C LEU A 61 6.96 16.47 9.65
N PHE A 62 6.59 16.24 8.40
CA PHE A 62 7.45 15.57 7.42
C PHE A 62 8.15 16.50 6.42
N SER A 63 7.68 17.74 6.19
CA SER A 63 8.44 18.74 5.41
C SER A 63 9.83 18.99 6.03
N PRO A 64 10.93 19.07 5.26
CA PRO A 64 11.03 19.22 3.81
C PRO A 64 11.08 17.91 3.01
N TYR A 65 10.71 16.79 3.63
CA TYR A 65 10.73 15.45 3.05
C TYR A 65 12.10 14.93 2.61
N ASP A 66 13.14 15.29 3.37
CA ASP A 66 14.53 14.98 3.09
C ASP A 66 14.96 13.59 3.58
N ARG A 67 14.26 13.02 4.56
CA ARG A 67 14.54 11.72 5.18
C ARG A 67 13.26 11.13 5.77
N VAL A 68 13.25 9.82 5.99
CA VAL A 68 12.27 9.18 6.86
C VAL A 68 12.36 9.81 8.26
N LYS A 69 11.23 10.26 8.77
CA LYS A 69 11.10 10.86 10.10
C LYS A 69 10.31 9.97 11.05
N GLU A 70 9.41 9.15 10.52
CA GLU A 70 8.65 8.19 11.28
C GLU A 70 8.46 6.93 10.43
N VAL A 71 8.75 5.76 11.01
CA VAL A 71 8.63 4.48 10.32
C VAL A 71 7.24 3.89 10.61
N ASP A 72 6.49 3.61 9.56
CA ASP A 72 5.25 2.85 9.58
C ASP A 72 5.55 1.40 9.18
N GLU A 73 5.97 0.61 10.16
CA GLU A 73 6.39 -0.77 9.91
C GLU A 73 5.26 -1.64 9.34
N GLU A 74 4.03 -1.42 9.78
CA GLU A 74 2.88 -2.17 9.29
C GLU A 74 2.64 -1.89 7.81
N GLY A 75 2.62 -0.62 7.42
CA GLY A 75 2.47 -0.24 6.02
C GLY A 75 3.65 -0.72 5.18
N ARG A 76 4.89 -0.64 5.68
CA ARG A 76 6.06 -1.21 4.99
C ARG A 76 5.91 -2.70 4.72
N ARG A 77 5.53 -3.50 5.73
CA ARG A 77 5.27 -4.94 5.56
C ARG A 77 4.15 -5.21 4.57
N ALA A 78 3.08 -4.42 4.61
CA ALA A 78 1.96 -4.56 3.67
C ALA A 78 2.38 -4.27 2.21
N GLY A 79 3.20 -3.23 2.00
CA GLY A 79 3.80 -2.91 0.71
C GLY A 79 4.78 -3.98 0.24
N ALA A 80 5.65 -4.46 1.12
CA ALA A 80 6.59 -5.54 0.86
C ALA A 80 5.87 -6.84 0.44
N LYS A 81 4.79 -7.20 1.13
CA LYS A 81 3.94 -8.36 0.78
C LYS A 81 3.38 -8.25 -0.64
N LEU A 82 2.90 -7.07 -1.05
CA LEU A 82 2.43 -6.84 -2.42
C LEU A 82 3.54 -7.02 -3.46
N ILE A 83 4.74 -6.54 -3.16
CA ILE A 83 5.92 -6.68 -4.04
C ILE A 83 6.30 -8.17 -4.14
N HIS A 84 6.45 -8.84 -2.99
CA HIS A 84 6.84 -10.24 -2.92
C HIS A 84 5.88 -11.14 -3.71
N GLU A 85 4.56 -11.03 -3.48
CA GLU A 85 3.55 -11.81 -4.21
C GLU A 85 3.63 -11.60 -5.73
N THR A 86 3.92 -10.37 -6.16
CA THR A 86 4.06 -10.02 -7.57
C THR A 86 5.29 -10.65 -8.18
N VAL A 87 6.44 -10.57 -7.52
CA VAL A 87 7.69 -11.19 -7.97
C VAL A 87 7.55 -12.72 -8.00
N ALA A 88 6.99 -13.31 -6.95
CA ALA A 88 6.74 -14.74 -6.82
C ALA A 88 5.80 -15.29 -7.91
N SER A 89 4.94 -14.45 -8.49
CA SER A 89 4.05 -14.84 -9.61
C SER A 89 4.79 -15.13 -10.93
N GLY A 90 6.09 -14.87 -11.02
CA GLY A 90 6.88 -15.11 -12.23
C GLY A 90 6.43 -14.28 -13.44
N GLY A 91 5.78 -13.14 -13.22
CA GLY A 91 5.27 -12.24 -14.26
C GLY A 91 3.80 -12.43 -14.64
N GLY A 92 3.09 -13.36 -13.99
CA GLY A 92 1.64 -13.55 -14.16
C GLY A 92 0.79 -12.40 -13.59
N MET A 93 1.37 -11.58 -12.71
CA MET A 93 0.70 -10.41 -12.10
C MET A 93 1.62 -9.18 -12.15
N LYS A 94 1.02 -7.99 -12.28
CA LYS A 94 1.72 -6.69 -12.15
C LYS A 94 1.28 -5.95 -10.89
N ALA A 95 2.20 -5.26 -10.21
CA ALA A 95 1.86 -4.36 -9.11
C ALA A 95 2.16 -2.90 -9.47
N PHE A 96 1.21 -2.03 -9.17
CA PHE A 96 1.36 -0.57 -9.26
C PHE A 96 1.24 0.02 -7.86
N ILE A 97 2.39 0.33 -7.24
CA ILE A 97 2.47 0.78 -5.85
C ILE A 97 2.99 2.21 -5.81
N TYR A 98 2.21 3.14 -5.26
CA TYR A 98 2.54 4.57 -5.20
C TYR A 98 2.76 5.01 -3.76
N LEU A 99 3.90 5.62 -3.47
CA LEU A 99 4.26 6.12 -2.14
C LEU A 99 4.32 7.65 -2.13
N ASN A 100 3.73 8.27 -1.11
CA ASN A 100 3.79 9.72 -0.88
C ASN A 100 4.76 10.05 0.26
N ASN A 101 5.49 11.15 0.15
CA ASN A 101 6.39 11.60 1.23
C ASN A 101 5.66 11.86 2.56
N ARG A 102 4.34 12.13 2.53
CA ARG A 102 3.53 12.33 3.75
C ARG A 102 3.25 11.04 4.52
N PHE A 103 3.63 9.90 3.98
CA PHE A 103 3.52 8.62 4.68
C PHE A 103 4.53 8.54 5.83
N GLU A 104 5.82 8.74 5.54
CA GLU A 104 6.92 8.57 6.51
C GLU A 104 7.96 9.71 6.53
N GLY A 105 7.92 10.64 5.58
CA GLY A 105 8.93 11.68 5.42
C GLY A 105 9.79 11.58 4.17
N ASN A 106 9.95 10.41 3.55
CA ASN A 106 10.70 10.29 2.31
C ASN A 106 10.24 9.06 1.53
N ALA A 107 9.55 9.26 0.41
CA ALA A 107 8.99 8.15 -0.35
C ALA A 107 10.06 7.22 -0.94
N LEU A 108 11.23 7.74 -1.33
CA LEU A 108 12.28 6.92 -1.95
C LEU A 108 12.90 5.97 -0.93
N GLU A 109 13.22 6.46 0.28
CA GLU A 109 13.72 5.62 1.37
C GLU A 109 12.68 4.59 1.80
N THR A 110 11.39 4.96 1.86
CA THR A 110 10.32 3.99 2.13
C THR A 110 10.22 2.92 1.04
N ILE A 111 10.29 3.31 -0.25
CA ILE A 111 10.27 2.36 -1.37
C ILE A 111 11.44 1.37 -1.25
N ALA A 112 12.66 1.87 -1.00
CA ALA A 112 13.84 1.04 -0.80
C ALA A 112 13.64 0.04 0.34
N ALA A 113 13.15 0.51 1.50
CA ALA A 113 12.88 -0.37 2.63
C ALA A 113 11.81 -1.43 2.35
N MET A 114 10.76 -1.12 1.59
CA MET A 114 9.75 -2.10 1.18
C MET A 114 10.32 -3.16 0.22
N ILE A 115 11.20 -2.76 -0.70
CA ILE A 115 11.90 -3.68 -1.62
C ILE A 115 12.82 -4.61 -0.83
N ASP A 116 13.61 -4.06 0.09
CA ASP A 116 14.51 -4.85 0.93
C ASP A 116 13.73 -5.88 1.76
N LEU A 117 12.64 -5.47 2.41
CA LEU A 117 11.77 -6.39 3.14
C LEU A 117 11.21 -7.50 2.23
N ALA A 118 10.74 -7.16 1.04
CA ALA A 118 10.16 -8.13 0.10
C ALA A 118 11.16 -9.20 -0.41
N GLN A 119 12.45 -8.90 -0.36
CA GLN A 119 13.53 -9.80 -0.77
C GLN A 119 14.04 -10.70 0.36
N ASN A 120 13.80 -10.31 1.61
CA ASN A 120 14.31 -10.99 2.81
C ASN A 120 13.23 -11.77 3.59
N ASP A 121 11.97 -11.65 3.20
CA ASP A 121 10.84 -12.51 3.63
C ASP A 121 10.72 -13.76 2.73
#